data_AF-A0A259PYC7-F1
#
_entry.id   AF-A0A259PYC7-F1
#
_cell.length_a   1.000
_cell.length_b   1.000
_cell.length_c   1.000
_cell.angle_alpha   90.00
_cell.angle_beta   90.00
_cell.angle_gamma   90.00
#
_symmetry.space_group_name_H-M   'P 1'
#
loop_
_entity.id
_entity.type
_entity.pdbx_description
1 polymer ?
#
loop_
_entity_poly.entity_id
_entity_poly.type
_entity_poly.pdbx_seq_one_letter_code
_entity_poly.pdbx_strand_id
1 'polypeptide(L)'
;MAALFELASEVNRSRSRELAGLLKGLGATLGLLQQAPQQFLQAGAGDADTAWIEQQVQARAAAKAARDFAAADHIRAELLERGIVLEDKPGGVTVWRQA
;
A
#
# COMPACT_ATOMS: atom_id res chain seq x y z
N MET A 1 -17.31 16.09 -5.37
CA MET A 1 -16.24 15.06 -5.34
C MET A 1 -14.96 15.50 -6.04
N ALA A 2 -15.01 16.30 -7.12
CA ALA A 2 -13.81 16.85 -7.78
C ALA A 2 -12.85 17.59 -6.82
N ALA A 3 -13.37 18.43 -5.92
CA ALA A 3 -12.57 19.17 -4.95
C ALA A 3 -11.76 18.29 -3.97
N LEU A 4 -12.29 17.13 -3.57
CA LEU A 4 -11.54 16.19 -2.71
C LEU A 4 -10.42 15.49 -3.48
N PHE A 5 -10.63 15.19 -4.77
CA PHE A 5 -9.59 14.62 -5.64
C PHE A 5 -8.48 15.63 -5.95
N GLU A 6 -8.84 16.90 -6.18
CA GLU A 6 -7.86 17.99 -6.32
C GLU A 6 -7.03 18.14 -5.03
N LEU A 7 -7.70 18.19 -3.86
CA LEU A 7 -7.00 18.28 -2.58
C LEU A 7 -6.12 17.06 -2.31
N ALA A 8 -6.59 15.85 -2.62
CA ALA A 8 -5.77 14.64 -2.53
C ALA A 8 -4.55 14.70 -3.45
N SER A 9 -4.70 15.24 -4.66
CA SER A 9 -3.59 15.42 -5.59
C SER A 9 -2.57 16.42 -5.05
N GLU A 10 -3.03 17.52 -4.44
CA GLU A 10 -2.15 18.52 -3.82
C GLU A 10 -1.45 17.99 -2.56
N VAL A 11 -2.14 17.16 -1.75
CA VAL A 11 -1.52 16.44 -0.62
C VAL A 11 -0.40 15.53 -1.12
N ASN A 12 -0.63 14.78 -2.21
CA ASN A 12 0.38 13.90 -2.77
C ASN A 12 1.59 14.66 -3.35
N ARG A 13 1.36 15.84 -3.92
CA ARG A 13 2.39 16.72 -4.49
C ARG A 13 3.23 17.40 -3.43
N SER A 14 2.58 18.05 -2.47
CA SER A 14 3.22 18.88 -1.43
C SER A 14 3.69 18.07 -0.22
N ARG A 15 3.10 16.89 0.02
CA ARG A 15 3.24 16.12 1.26
C ARG A 15 2.91 16.92 2.53
N SER A 16 2.12 17.99 2.41
CA SER A 16 1.72 18.84 3.55
C SER A 16 0.83 18.07 4.53
N ARG A 17 1.18 18.13 5.81
CA ARG A 17 0.38 17.57 6.91
C ARG A 17 -0.91 18.36 7.12
N GLU A 18 -0.89 19.68 6.93
CA GLU A 18 -2.09 20.50 7.09
C GLU A 18 -3.15 20.12 6.06
N LEU A 19 -2.76 20.01 4.78
CA LEU A 19 -3.66 19.62 3.70
C LEU A 19 -4.19 18.19 3.87
N ALA A 20 -3.36 17.28 4.38
CA ALA A 20 -3.80 15.92 4.69
C ALA A 20 -4.84 15.89 5.82
N GLY A 21 -4.66 16.72 6.86
CA GLY A 21 -5.65 16.90 7.92
C GLY A 21 -6.97 17.46 7.41
N LEU A 22 -6.91 18.48 6.54
CA LEU A 22 -8.09 19.07 5.91
C LEU A 22 -8.84 18.05 5.05
N LEU A 23 -8.13 17.27 4.23
CA LEU A 23 -8.72 16.22 3.41
C LEU A 23 -9.46 15.19 4.28
N LYS A 24 -8.84 14.77 5.40
CA LYS A 24 -9.46 13.83 6.33
C LYS A 24 -10.70 14.41 7.01
N GLY A 25 -10.65 15.68 7.42
CA GLY A 25 -11.79 16.38 8.03
C GLY A 25 -12.97 16.52 7.08
N LEU A 26 -12.73 16.95 5.85
CA LEU A 26 -13.76 17.07 4.82
C LEU A 26 -14.28 15.71 4.35
N GLY A 27 -13.42 14.69 4.28
CA GLY A 27 -13.85 13.32 4.04
C GLY A 27 -14.80 12.85 5.13
N ALA A 28 -14.52 13.17 6.39
CA ALA A 28 -15.32 12.73 7.52
C ALA A 28 -16.74 13.32 7.55
N THR A 29 -16.95 14.56 7.11
CA THR A 29 -18.31 15.12 7.01
C THR A 29 -19.18 14.41 5.97
N LEU A 30 -18.54 13.72 5.01
CA LEU A 30 -19.19 12.91 3.99
C LEU A 30 -19.20 11.41 4.31
N GLY A 31 -18.70 11.01 5.49
CA GLY A 31 -18.56 9.60 5.88
C GLY A 31 -17.45 8.84 5.15
N LEU A 32 -16.53 9.53 4.48
CA LEU A 32 -15.39 8.96 3.75
C LEU A 32 -14.11 8.98 4.61
N LEU A 33 -13.09 8.21 4.21
CA LEU A 33 -11.75 8.19 4.82
C LEU A 33 -11.72 7.83 6.33
N GLN A 34 -12.64 6.97 6.77
CA GLN A 34 -12.81 6.59 8.18
C GLN A 34 -11.86 5.46 8.63
N GLN A 35 -11.45 4.58 7.72
CA GLN A 35 -10.62 3.42 8.02
C GLN A 35 -9.12 3.76 7.96
N ALA A 36 -8.30 2.97 8.66
CA ALA A 36 -6.86 3.09 8.52
C ALA A 36 -6.46 2.79 7.05
N PRO A 37 -5.57 3.58 6.43
CA PRO A 37 -5.22 3.40 5.01
C PRO A 37 -4.73 1.98 4.68
N GLN A 38 -3.93 1.38 5.55
CA GLN A 38 -3.46 0.00 5.37
C GLN A 38 -4.62 -1.00 5.39
N GLN A 39 -5.52 -0.89 6.36
CA GLN A 39 -6.71 -1.75 6.44
C GLN A 39 -7.59 -1.61 5.19
N PHE A 40 -7.74 -0.39 4.67
CA PHE A 40 -8.50 -0.16 3.45
C PHE A 40 -7.82 -0.73 2.21
N LEU A 41 -6.50 -0.57 2.08
CA LEU A 41 -5.73 -1.07 0.93
C LEU A 41 -5.55 -2.60 0.92
N GLN A 42 -5.71 -3.23 2.08
CA GLN A 42 -5.65 -4.68 2.28
C GLN A 42 -7.04 -5.30 2.45
N ALA A 43 -8.11 -4.49 2.38
CA ALA A 43 -9.48 -4.95 2.51
C ALA A 43 -9.83 -5.88 1.34
N GLY A 44 -10.04 -7.16 1.65
CA GLY A 44 -10.33 -8.21 0.66
C GLY A 44 -9.37 -9.40 0.73
N ALA A 45 -8.21 -9.25 1.35
CA ALA A 45 -7.36 -10.38 1.72
C ALA A 45 -7.93 -11.04 2.99
N GLY A 46 -8.14 -12.36 2.96
CA GLY A 46 -8.47 -13.10 4.18
C GLY A 46 -7.30 -13.06 5.18
N ASP A 47 -7.55 -13.33 6.46
CA ASP A 47 -6.49 -13.37 7.49
C ASP A 47 -5.39 -14.40 7.13
N ALA A 48 -5.77 -15.52 6.53
CA ALA A 48 -4.84 -16.54 6.05
C ALA A 48 -3.98 -16.06 4.86
N ASP A 49 -4.56 -15.28 3.95
CA ASP A 49 -3.84 -14.70 2.81
C ASP A 49 -2.87 -13.62 3.28
N THR A 50 -3.28 -12.81 4.26
CA THR A 50 -2.44 -11.77 4.86
C THR A 50 -1.16 -12.35 5.44
N ALA A 51 -1.25 -13.44 6.22
CA ALA A 51 -0.08 -14.10 6.79
C ALA A 51 0.87 -14.66 5.71
N TRP A 52 0.32 -15.26 4.66
CA TRP A 52 1.10 -15.77 3.54
C TRP A 52 1.76 -14.65 2.74
N ILE A 53 1.06 -13.54 2.47
CA ILE A 53 1.62 -12.38 1.76
C ILE A 53 2.80 -11.79 2.54
N GLU A 54 2.67 -11.60 3.85
CA GLU A 54 3.76 -11.12 4.69
C GLU A 54 4.99 -12.05 4.64
N GLN A 55 4.78 -13.38 4.63
CA GLN A 55 5.88 -14.34 4.46
C GLN A 55 6.58 -14.17 3.10
N GLN A 56 5.83 -14.01 2.01
CA GLN A 56 6.40 -13.79 0.68
C GLN A 56 7.15 -12.45 0.60
N VAL A 57 6.62 -11.39 1.22
CA VAL A 57 7.30 -10.07 1.28
C VAL A 57 8.64 -10.19 2.01
N GLN A 58 8.69 -10.93 3.13
CA GLN A 58 9.93 -11.19 3.86
C GLN A 58 10.91 -12.06 3.04
N ALA A 59 10.43 -13.11 2.38
CA ALA A 59 11.24 -13.95 1.51
C ALA A 59 11.86 -13.14 0.37
N ARG A 60 11.11 -12.22 -0.22
CA ARG A 60 11.60 -11.28 -1.24
C ARG A 60 12.67 -10.34 -0.68
N ALA A 61 12.46 -9.80 0.53
CA ALA A 61 13.45 -8.95 1.18
C ALA A 61 14.77 -9.69 1.45
N ALA A 62 14.68 -10.95 1.91
CA ALA A 62 15.82 -11.83 2.11
C ALA A 62 16.55 -12.15 0.78
N ALA A 63 15.80 -12.45 -0.29
CA ALA A 63 16.36 -12.68 -1.62
C ALA A 63 17.10 -11.45 -2.16
N LYS A 64 16.51 -10.25 -2.00
CA LYS A 64 17.18 -8.98 -2.35
C LYS A 64 18.46 -8.76 -1.53
N ALA A 65 18.45 -9.07 -0.24
CA ALA A 65 19.63 -8.97 0.63
C ALA A 65 20.74 -9.97 0.23
N ALA A 66 20.36 -11.17 -0.20
CA ALA A 66 21.25 -12.19 -0.74
C ALA A 66 21.73 -11.90 -2.18
N ARG A 67 21.26 -10.81 -2.81
CA ARG A 67 21.48 -10.45 -4.23
C ARG A 67 20.92 -11.50 -5.21
N ASP A 68 19.92 -12.27 -4.77
CA ASP A 68 19.15 -13.18 -5.60
C ASP A 68 17.94 -12.42 -6.18
N PHE A 69 18.18 -11.70 -7.28
CA PHE A 69 17.15 -10.92 -7.94
C PHE A 69 16.13 -11.81 -8.66
N ALA A 70 16.53 -12.99 -9.12
CA ALA A 70 15.65 -13.93 -9.81
C ALA A 70 14.56 -14.47 -8.87
N ALA A 71 14.94 -14.88 -7.65
CA ALA A 71 13.97 -15.30 -6.64
C ALA A 71 13.05 -14.15 -6.21
N ALA A 72 13.60 -12.94 -6.06
CA ALA A 72 12.81 -11.76 -5.71
C ALA A 72 11.74 -11.40 -6.77
N ASP A 73 12.09 -11.53 -8.05
CA ASP A 73 11.17 -11.29 -9.17
C ASP A 73 10.13 -12.40 -9.32
N HIS A 74 10.51 -13.66 -9.08
CA HIS A 74 9.56 -14.78 -9.04
C HIS A 74 8.48 -14.56 -7.96
N ILE A 75 8.89 -14.22 -6.74
CA ILE A 75 7.96 -13.94 -5.64
C ILE A 75 7.03 -12.77 -5.99
N ARG A 76 7.56 -11.74 -6.65
CA ARG A 76 6.76 -10.60 -7.11
C ARG A 76 5.70 -11.03 -8.12
N ALA A 77 6.05 -11.89 -9.07
CA ALA A 77 5.12 -12.41 -10.07
C ALA A 77 4.00 -13.23 -9.42
N GLU A 78 4.34 -14.14 -8.49
CA GLU A 78 3.36 -14.97 -7.77
C GLU A 78 2.36 -14.13 -6.96
N LEU A 79 2.85 -13.07 -6.30
CA LEU A 79 1.98 -12.13 -5.59
C LEU A 79 1.07 -11.38 -6.57
N LEU A 80 1.59 -10.95 -7.71
CA LEU A 80 0.81 -10.25 -8.72
C LEU A 80 -0.27 -11.14 -9.37
N GLU A 81 0.02 -12.41 -9.60
CA GLU A 81 -0.96 -13.40 -10.08
C GLU A 81 -2.13 -13.58 -9.12
N ARG A 82 -1.89 -13.40 -7.82
CA ARG A 82 -2.93 -13.38 -6.78
C ARG A 82 -3.58 -12.01 -6.59
N GLY A 83 -3.30 -11.04 -7.46
CA GLY A 83 -3.83 -9.68 -7.37
C GLY A 83 -3.19 -8.84 -6.27
N ILE A 84 -2.01 -9.20 -5.78
CA ILE A 84 -1.28 -8.43 -4.75
C ILE A 84 -0.18 -7.61 -5.39
N VAL A 85 -0.27 -6.29 -5.24
CA VAL A 85 0.71 -5.34 -5.79
C VAL A 85 1.67 -4.90 -4.69
N LEU A 86 2.96 -5.15 -4.92
CA LEU A 86 4.05 -4.66 -4.07
C LEU A 86 4.53 -3.28 -4.52
N GLU A 87 4.65 -2.37 -3.56
CA GLU A 87 5.19 -1.02 -3.71
C GLU A 87 6.40 -0.83 -2.79
N ASP A 88 7.59 -0.71 -3.38
CA ASP A 88 8.81 -0.41 -2.63
C ASP A 88 8.86 1.09 -2.29
N LYS A 89 8.95 1.41 -1.00
CA LYS A 89 9.10 2.79 -0.52
C LYS A 89 10.56 3.11 -0.14
N PRO A 90 10.95 4.40 -0.19
CA PRO A 90 12.23 4.85 0.34
C PRO A 90 12.43 4.36 1.79
N GLY A 91 13.64 3.92 2.12
CA GLY A 91 13.95 3.33 3.43
C GLY A 91 13.82 1.80 3.49
N GLY A 92 13.58 1.13 2.35
CA GLY A 92 13.56 -0.33 2.27
C GLY A 92 12.25 -0.97 2.72
N VAL A 93 11.22 -0.17 2.97
CA VAL A 93 9.89 -0.65 3.37
C VAL A 93 9.12 -1.09 2.12
N THR A 94 8.71 -2.35 2.07
CA THR A 94 7.78 -2.84 1.04
C THR A 94 6.36 -2.78 1.61
N VAL A 95 5.46 -2.07 0.93
CA VAL A 95 4.02 -2.06 1.26
C VAL A 95 3.29 -2.82 0.17
N TRP A 96 2.26 -3.57 0.54
CA TRP A 96 1.43 -4.30 -0.40
C TRP A 96 -0.03 -3.85 -0.31
N ARG A 97 -0.73 -3.99 -1.43
CA ARG A 97 -2.18 -3.76 -1.53
C ARG A 97 -2.80 -4.79 -2.46
N GLN A 98 -4.08 -5.04 -2.27
CA GLN A 98 -4.85 -5.82 -3.24
C GLN A 98 -5.26 -4.93 -4.43
N ALA A 99 -5.18 -5.46 -5.63
CA ALA A 99 -5.58 -4.82 -6.89
C ALA A 99 -7.09 -4.97 -7.15
#